data_AF-A0A4S8LCJ0-F1
#
_entry.id   AF-A0A4S8LCJ0-F1
#
_cell.length_a   1.000
_cell.length_b   1.000
_cell.length_c   1.000
_cell.angle_alpha   90.00
_cell.angle_beta   90.00
_cell.angle_gamma   90.00
#
_symmetry.space_group_name_H-M   'P 1'
#
loop_
_entity.id
_entity.type
_entity.pdbx_description
1 polymer ?
#
loop_
_entity_poly.entity_id
_entity_poly.type
_entity_poly.pdbx_seq_one_letter_code
_entity_poly.pdbx_strand_id
1 'polypeptide(L)'
;VITISHILQPLVDTLNPYWNGVIMQTHRHPVGTLMRVAVLPFIADLQAIQKITGPADVRQQTTAWRAETTIKGRNQLGTRNGVCWTPLYDLPYFDPVWHVVLGFMHNTLEGI
;
A
#
# COMPACT_ATOMS: atom_id res chain seq x y z
N VAL A 1 -11.89 -7.64 -6.52
CA VAL A 1 -10.75 -6.98 -5.85
C VAL A 1 -11.25 -5.82 -4.98
N ILE A 2 -11.97 -6.14 -3.91
CA ILE A 2 -12.52 -5.13 -2.98
C ILE A 2 -12.31 -5.57 -1.53
N THR A 3 -12.24 -6.88 -1.30
CA THR A 3 -12.09 -7.54 -0.01
C THR A 3 -10.79 -7.17 0.70
N ILE A 4 -9.63 -7.29 0.03
CA ILE A 4 -8.34 -6.92 0.63
C ILE A 4 -8.28 -5.42 0.94
N SER A 5 -8.75 -4.56 0.02
CA SER A 5 -8.75 -3.11 0.26
C SER A 5 -9.63 -2.73 1.45
N HIS A 6 -10.81 -3.33 1.63
CA HIS A 6 -11.65 -3.07 2.81
C HIS A 6 -11.00 -3.53 4.12
N ILE A 7 -10.21 -4.61 4.10
CA ILE A 7 -9.48 -5.08 5.28
C ILE A 7 -8.29 -4.16 5.59
N LEU A 8 -7.63 -3.62 4.56
CA LEU A 8 -6.45 -2.78 4.72
C LEU A 8 -6.77 -1.34 5.11
N GLN A 9 -7.95 -0.81 4.76
CA GLN A 9 -8.35 0.56 5.14
C GLN A 9 -8.26 0.85 6.65
N PRO A 10 -8.88 0.07 7.55
CA PRO A 10 -8.80 0.35 8.99
C PRO A 10 -7.36 0.22 9.52
N LEU A 11 -6.54 -0.64 8.91
CA LEU A 11 -5.11 -0.72 9.26
C LEU A 11 -4.37 0.54 8.85
N VAL A 12 -4.61 1.06 7.64
CA VAL A 12 -3.99 2.32 7.21
C VAL A 12 -4.46 3.50 8.07
N ASP A 13 -5.75 3.57 8.36
CA ASP A 13 -6.34 4.63 9.18
C ASP A 13 -5.77 4.62 10.61
N THR A 14 -5.55 3.43 11.19
CA THR A 14 -4.92 3.31 12.51
C THR A 14 -3.44 3.64 12.47
N LEU A 15 -2.71 3.30 11.40
CA LEU A 15 -1.27 3.51 11.29
C LEU A 15 -0.87 4.96 10.97
N ASN A 16 -1.69 5.67 10.20
CA ASN A 16 -1.43 7.05 9.79
C ASN A 16 -1.11 8.01 10.97
N PRO A 17 -1.85 8.02 12.10
CA PRO A 17 -1.51 8.87 13.24
C PRO A 17 -0.19 8.47 13.94
N TYR A 18 0.22 7.20 13.90
CA TYR A 18 1.48 6.77 14.53
C TYR A 18 2.73 7.22 13.76
N TRP A 19 2.59 7.65 12.51
CA TRP A 19 3.70 8.24 11.76
C TRP A 19 4.16 9.57 12.36
N ASN A 20 3.22 10.40 12.83
CA ASN A 20 3.52 11.68 13.50
C ASN A 20 4.19 11.45 14.88
N GLY A 21 4.01 10.26 15.44
CA GLY A 21 4.61 9.82 16.69
C GLY A 21 3.64 9.93 17.86
N VAL A 22 3.59 8.88 18.67
CA VAL A 22 2.78 8.82 19.88
C VAL A 22 3.69 8.70 21.09
N ILE A 23 3.39 9.44 22.15
CA ILE A 23 4.09 9.32 23.42
C ILE A 23 3.51 8.10 24.14
N MET A 24 4.30 7.03 24.24
CA MET A 24 3.92 5.84 24.99
C MET A 24 4.73 5.74 26.28
N GLN A 25 4.02 5.61 27.40
CA GLN A 25 4.64 5.29 28.67
C GLN A 25 4.98 3.81 28.69
N THR A 26 6.24 3.50 29.03
CA THR A 26 6.69 2.13 29.21
C THR A 26 7.23 1.99 30.63
N HIS A 27 7.27 0.77 31.15
CA HIS A 27 7.81 0.50 32.49
C HIS A 27 9.24 1.05 32.66
N ARG A 28 10.04 1.11 31.58
CA ARG A 28 11.40 1.66 31.60
C ARG A 28 11.46 3.17 31.36
N HIS A 29 10.39 3.78 30.86
CA HIS A 29 10.29 5.22 30.57
C HIS A 29 8.94 5.79 31.06
N PRO A 30 8.81 6.11 32.37
CA PRO A 30 7.56 6.60 32.95
C PRO A 30 7.18 8.02 32.46
N VAL A 31 8.13 8.81 31.97
CA VAL A 31 7.90 10.12 31.33
C VAL A 31 7.29 9.97 29.92
N GLY A 32 7.36 8.76 29.34
CA GLY A 32 6.93 8.48 27.98
C GLY A 32 8.06 8.65 26.97
N THR A 33 8.09 7.75 25.98
CA THR A 33 9.01 7.84 24.83
C THR A 33 8.20 8.14 23.58
N LEU A 34 8.67 9.08 22.76
CA LEU A 34 8.08 9.32 21.44
C LEU A 34 8.40 8.13 20.55
N MET A 35 7.37 7.36 20.20
CA MET A 35 7.48 6.21 19.32
C MET A 35 6.77 6.51 18.01
N ARG A 36 7.49 6.35 16.89
CA ARG A 36 6.93 6.41 15.54
C ARG A 36 6.85 5.00 14.99
N VAL A 37 5.74 4.67 14.35
CA VAL A 37 5.52 3.37 13.72
C VAL A 37 5.25 3.60 12.25
N ALA A 38 5.97 2.89 11.39
CA ALA A 38 5.73 2.85 9.96
C ALA A 38 5.65 1.39 9.53
N VAL A 39 4.62 1.07 8.75
CA VAL A 39 4.47 -0.25 8.12
C VAL A 39 4.82 -0.10 6.65
N LEU A 40 5.89 -0.76 6.22
CA LEU A 40 6.29 -0.83 4.82
C LEU A 40 5.64 -2.06 4.16
N PRO A 41 4.63 -1.87 3.29
CA PRO A 41 4.02 -2.99 2.60
C PRO A 41 4.97 -3.50 1.51
N PHE A 42 5.21 -4.81 1.50
CA PHE A 42 6.05 -5.49 0.53
C PHE A 42 5.16 -6.09 -0.56
N ILE A 43 5.24 -5.56 -1.79
CA ILE A 43 4.44 -6.04 -2.93
C ILE A 43 5.39 -6.62 -3.97
N ALA A 44 5.27 -7.90 -4.30
CA ALA A 44 6.26 -8.64 -5.09
C ALA A 44 5.98 -8.67 -6.61
N ASP A 45 4.73 -8.49 -7.04
CA ASP A 45 4.32 -8.66 -8.45
C ASP A 45 4.08 -7.33 -9.21
N LEU A 46 4.08 -6.18 -8.51
CA LEU A 46 3.81 -4.86 -9.11
C LEU A 46 4.98 -4.32 -9.96
N GLN A 47 6.17 -4.89 -9.79
CA GLN A 47 7.43 -4.34 -10.34
C GLN A 47 7.51 -4.43 -11.87
N ALA A 48 6.86 -5.42 -12.49
CA ALA A 48 6.79 -5.56 -13.94
C ALA A 48 6.05 -4.39 -14.61
N ILE A 49 5.06 -3.83 -13.93
CA ILE A 49 4.19 -2.76 -14.45
C ILE A 49 4.83 -1.38 -14.27
N GLN A 50 5.56 -1.18 -13.16
CA GLN A 50 6.22 0.10 -12.86
C GLN A 50 7.40 0.41 -13.78
N LYS A 51 8.15 -0.61 -14.22
CA LYS A 51 9.24 -0.43 -15.19
C LYS A 51 8.76 0.05 -16.56
N ILE A 52 7.52 -0.28 -16.92
CA ILE A 52 6.89 0.15 -18.18
C ILE A 52 6.31 1.56 -18.05
N THR A 53 5.87 1.94 -16.84
CA THR A 53 4.97 3.09 -16.65
C THR A 53 5.62 4.29 -15.95
N GLY A 54 6.68 4.13 -15.15
CA GLY A 54 7.29 5.26 -14.43
C GLY A 54 6.46 5.80 -13.26
N PRO A 55 7.06 6.54 -12.30
CA PRO A 55 6.47 6.77 -10.98
C PRO A 55 5.27 7.71 -10.93
N ALA A 56 5.31 8.81 -11.70
CA ALA A 56 4.22 9.79 -11.74
C ALA A 56 2.97 9.21 -12.39
N ASP A 57 3.15 8.43 -13.46
CA ASP A 57 2.06 7.80 -14.20
C ASP A 57 1.38 6.71 -13.39
N VAL A 58 2.14 5.93 -12.60
CA VAL A 58 1.56 4.93 -11.69
C VAL A 58 0.60 5.60 -10.71
N ARG A 59 1.00 6.69 -10.02
CA ARG A 59 0.10 7.40 -9.09
C ARG A 59 -1.17 7.91 -9.79
N GLN A 60 -1.03 8.51 -10.96
CA GLN A 60 -2.19 9.03 -11.72
C GLN A 60 -3.15 7.90 -12.13
N GLN A 61 -2.62 6.78 -12.61
CA GLN A 61 -3.40 5.61 -13.02
C GLN A 61 -4.10 4.95 -11.82
N THR A 62 -3.43 4.86 -10.67
CA THR A 62 -4.02 4.37 -9.43
C THR A 62 -5.18 5.27 -8.98
N THR A 63 -5.02 6.59 -9.03
CA THR A 63 -6.10 7.54 -8.69
C THR A 63 -7.28 7.43 -9.66
N ALA A 64 -7.03 7.27 -10.96
CA ALA A 64 -8.07 7.04 -11.95
C ALA A 64 -8.82 5.72 -11.68
N TRP A 65 -8.12 4.66 -11.31
CA TRP A 65 -8.71 3.38 -10.91
C TRP A 65 -9.60 3.52 -9.67
N ARG A 66 -9.16 4.30 -8.66
CA ARG A 66 -9.94 4.57 -7.44
C ARG A 66 -11.24 5.32 -7.76
N ALA A 67 -11.16 6.34 -8.62
CA ALA A 67 -12.28 7.18 -9.01
C ALA A 67 -13.36 6.44 -9.83
N GLU A 68 -12.99 5.37 -10.52
CA GLU A 68 -13.94 4.55 -11.27
C GLU A 68 -14.94 3.84 -10.33
N THR A 69 -16.23 4.01 -10.58
CA THR A 69 -17.30 3.44 -9.74
C THR A 69 -17.66 2.02 -10.14
N THR A 70 -17.36 1.62 -11.37
CA THR A 70 -17.80 0.33 -11.92
C THR A 70 -16.74 -0.74 -11.74
N ILE A 71 -17.12 -1.92 -11.24
CA ILE A 71 -16.22 -3.09 -11.16
C ILE A 71 -15.65 -3.44 -12.55
N LYS A 72 -16.49 -3.36 -13.58
CA LYS A 72 -16.08 -3.59 -14.98
C LYS A 72 -15.04 -2.56 -15.46
N GLY A 73 -15.24 -1.28 -15.13
CA GLY A 73 -14.29 -0.21 -15.47
C GLY A 73 -12.96 -0.38 -14.74
N ARG A 74 -12.99 -0.71 -13.44
CA ARG A 74 -11.79 -1.02 -12.65
C ARG A 74 -11.04 -2.23 -13.20
N ASN A 75 -11.73 -3.29 -13.60
CA ASN A 75 -11.09 -4.45 -14.22
C ASN A 75 -10.44 -4.07 -15.56
N GLN A 76 -11.12 -3.27 -16.40
CA GLN A 76 -10.56 -2.79 -17.66
C GLN A 76 -9.32 -1.90 -17.44
N LEU A 77 -9.35 -0.98 -16.48
CA LEU A 77 -8.22 -0.15 -16.11
C LEU A 77 -7.06 -1.00 -15.56
N GLY A 78 -7.36 -2.00 -14.73
CA GLY A 78 -6.37 -2.95 -14.24
C GLY A 78 -5.73 -3.78 -15.36
N THR A 79 -6.51 -4.24 -16.33
CA THR A 79 -5.96 -4.96 -17.51
C THR A 79 -5.16 -4.05 -18.43
N ARG A 80 -5.60 -2.80 -18.63
CA ARG A 80 -4.96 -1.85 -19.56
C ARG A 80 -3.67 -1.27 -18.99
N ASN A 81 -3.70 -0.90 -17.71
CA ASN A 81 -2.63 -0.16 -17.06
C ASN A 81 -1.77 -1.09 -16.17
N GLY A 82 -2.28 -2.26 -15.80
CA GLY A 82 -1.64 -3.16 -14.84
C GLY A 82 -1.76 -2.71 -13.38
N VAL A 83 -2.25 -1.50 -13.12
CA VAL A 83 -2.25 -0.89 -11.78
C VAL A 83 -3.63 -0.98 -11.12
N CYS A 84 -3.64 -1.29 -9.83
CA CYS A 84 -4.81 -1.29 -8.96
C CYS A 84 -4.55 -0.39 -7.74
N TRP A 85 -5.58 0.33 -7.28
CA TRP A 85 -5.50 1.09 -6.03
C TRP A 85 -5.59 0.18 -4.81
N THR A 86 -4.76 0.48 -3.82
CA THR A 86 -4.84 -0.08 -2.48
C THR A 86 -4.80 1.06 -1.45
N PRO A 87 -5.36 0.86 -0.24
CA PRO A 87 -5.33 1.88 0.81
C PRO A 87 -3.92 2.30 1.22
N LEU A 88 -2.92 1.48 0.94
CA LEU A 88 -1.52 1.75 1.23
C LEU A 88 -1.00 3.03 0.54
N TYR A 89 -1.59 3.42 -0.60
CA TYR A 89 -1.27 4.66 -1.30
C TYR A 89 -1.61 5.92 -0.49
N ASP A 90 -2.43 5.81 0.56
CA ASP A 90 -2.78 6.93 1.45
C ASP A 90 -1.72 7.14 2.57
N LEU A 91 -0.74 6.24 2.71
CA LEU A 91 0.36 6.41 3.68
C LEU A 91 1.39 7.44 3.16
N PRO A 92 1.76 8.46 3.96
CA PRO A 92 2.60 9.57 3.52
C PRO A 92 4.04 9.16 3.19
N TYR A 93 4.50 8.05 3.77
CA TYR A 93 5.84 7.50 3.56
C TYR A 93 5.87 6.37 2.51
N PHE A 94 4.71 5.95 1.99
CA PHE A 94 4.65 4.89 1.01
C PHE A 94 4.79 5.44 -0.41
N ASP A 95 5.86 5.02 -1.07
CA ASP A 95 6.04 5.18 -2.51
C ASP A 95 6.03 3.80 -3.17
N PRO A 96 5.03 3.48 -4.00
CA PRO A 96 4.92 2.18 -4.62
C PRO A 96 6.10 1.87 -5.52
N VAL A 97 6.79 2.85 -6.11
CA VAL A 97 7.93 2.59 -7.01
C VAL A 97 9.21 2.28 -6.26
N TRP A 98 9.43 2.94 -5.12
CA TRP A 98 10.66 2.76 -4.34
C TRP A 98 10.55 1.67 -3.27
N HIS A 99 9.33 1.37 -2.80
CA HIS A 99 9.08 0.41 -1.72
C HIS A 99 8.54 -0.93 -2.21
N VAL A 100 8.80 -1.27 -3.47
CA VAL A 100 8.58 -2.61 -4.04
C VAL A 100 9.90 -3.37 -4.03
N VAL A 101 9.91 -4.49 -3.32
CA VAL A 101 11.04 -5.40 -3.34
C VAL A 101 10.72 -6.54 -4.30
N LEU A 102 11.70 -6.89 -5.12
CA LEU A 102 11.63 -8.01 -6.06
C LEU A 102 11.51 -9.32 -5.27
N GLY A 103 10.28 -9.75 -4.98
CA GLY A 103 10.03 -11.11 -4.52
C GLY A 103 10.19 -12.06 -5.69
N PHE A 104 10.91 -13.17 -5.51
CA PHE A 104 10.83 -14.29 -6.44
C PHE A 104 9.37 -14.76 -6.47
N MET A 105 8.79 -14.84 -7.67
CA MET A 105 7.37 -15.06 -7.96
C MET A 105 6.79 -16.42 -7.53
N HIS A 106 7.25 -17.06 -6.46
CA HIS A 106 6.64 -18.27 -5.91
C HIS A 106 6.73 -18.27 -4.40
N ASN A 107 5.71 -17.73 -3.74
CA ASN A 107 5.39 -18.17 -2.39
C ASN A 107 4.54 -19.44 -2.52
N THR A 108 5.14 -20.62 -2.33
CA THR A 108 4.44 -21.91 -2.34
C THR A 108 3.31 -22.01 -1.29
N LEU A 109 3.25 -21.07 -0.33
CA LEU A 109 2.19 -20.99 0.69
C LEU A 109 0.85 -20.44 0.19
N GLU A 110 0.71 -20.06 -1.08
CA GLU A 110 -0.59 -19.78 -1.70
C GLU A 110 -1.21 -21.03 -2.38
N GLY A 111 -0.56 -22.18 -2.24
CA GLY A 111 -0.96 -23.47 -2.82
C GLY A 111 -1.11 -24.60 -1.80
N ILE A 112 -1.62 -24.31 -0.59
CA ILE A 112 -2.27 -25.29 0.29
C ILE A 112 -3.47 -24.63 0.98
#